data_AF-A0A963ZRW1-F1
#
_entry.id   AF-A0A963ZRW1-F1
#
_cell.length_a   1.000
_cell.length_b   1.000
_cell.length_c   1.000
_cell.angle_alpha   90.00
_cell.angle_beta   90.00
_cell.angle_gamma   90.00
#
_symmetry.space_group_name_H-M   'P 1'
#
loop_
_entity.id
_entity.type
_entity.pdbx_description
1 polymer ?
#
loop_
_entity_poly.entity_id
_entity_poly.type
_entity_poly.pdbx_seq_one_letter_code
_entity_poly.pdbx_strand_id
1 'polypeptide(L)'
;MRKFQPLILAYLFAPVFLIAQSFYTINVGTFLDAKSSQFDDIRNVGFVYSLQMEGNLTQVYLGGYDNRSEADKALQGLKQKGYNSSFVEERRMDQGQIVTVIQLATRNIRKGIEWEKMEAVGDLFGSISGENIKIMTGIFPSVADAQTVLPRIRQAGFTDAFIKNINNTLLIRIGQFETGLKKALIPFEMDEQVAKGGVAATTDAKGAGKVKMPDDYYIPQERITAKSPEVTSYSEPEEPQPNIQRTGKNEVPIPDIRAKVKRRSVLDLQRVLKSLNDYTGSLDGYYGPGTATAYEKAVSQNRELQKYSLLADYLDPAGKASAANTLQYAVNNLLDDPKAPESIERSQSAIAKGYQAYLLFRTLGPSNEVNNLMNQAIHQAFQGKKLANQPAFDYNATYAYQDLDQLILHLHYIHAAPGNDIAAPCWLYEEHPKETAKAHAAFAGDKSGSLKLQACDQFLDWPEIRTLQALATDMNGSTKIDQARLSADASKRANLFVAPKALTAEEAKAAEDWHTHLWEGLNAWADKDPINRNLVLAMKIVYYQSEVRLEDFFMDRGFTADQSKSLAMATLKTMVGYHLERFV
;
A
#
# COMPACT_ATOMS: atom_id res chain seq x y z
N MET A 1 -24.96 -76.27 -17.34
CA MET A 1 -23.77 -75.40 -17.43
C MET A 1 -24.21 -73.96 -17.18
N ARG A 2 -23.83 -73.40 -16.03
CA ARG A 2 -24.25 -72.09 -15.52
C ARG A 2 -23.54 -70.97 -16.29
N LYS A 3 -24.29 -70.01 -16.84
CA LYS A 3 -23.75 -68.81 -17.49
C LYS A 3 -23.59 -67.70 -16.45
N PHE A 4 -22.37 -67.19 -16.34
CA PHE A 4 -21.94 -66.08 -15.49
C PHE A 4 -22.51 -64.75 -16.00
N GLN A 5 -23.08 -63.95 -15.09
CA GLN A 5 -23.33 -62.51 -15.28
C GLN A 5 -22.07 -61.71 -14.89
N PRO A 6 -21.68 -60.68 -15.65
CA PRO A 6 -20.64 -59.75 -15.21
C PRO A 6 -21.23 -58.65 -14.31
N LEU A 7 -20.63 -58.50 -13.14
CA LEU A 7 -20.90 -57.45 -12.15
C LEU A 7 -20.29 -56.13 -12.65
N ILE A 8 -21.12 -55.11 -12.88
CA ILE A 8 -20.67 -53.75 -13.20
C ILE A 8 -20.23 -53.10 -11.88
N LEU A 9 -18.92 -52.91 -11.73
CA LEU A 9 -18.31 -52.18 -10.61
C LEU A 9 -18.33 -50.68 -10.94
N ALA A 10 -19.21 -49.94 -10.28
CA ALA A 10 -19.26 -48.48 -10.35
C ALA A 10 -18.03 -47.87 -9.64
N TYR A 11 -17.22 -47.14 -10.40
CA TYR A 11 -16.06 -46.39 -9.89
C TYR A 11 -16.58 -45.06 -9.30
N LEU A 12 -16.68 -44.99 -7.98
CA LEU A 12 -16.91 -43.76 -7.22
C LEU A 12 -15.65 -42.88 -7.31
N PHE A 13 -15.68 -41.87 -8.17
CA PHE A 13 -14.75 -40.74 -8.09
C PHE A 13 -15.13 -39.89 -6.86
N ALA A 14 -14.47 -40.15 -5.73
CA ALA A 14 -14.48 -39.20 -4.63
C ALA A 14 -13.56 -38.00 -5.00
N PRO A 15 -14.04 -36.75 -4.91
CA PRO A 15 -13.17 -35.60 -5.09
C PRO A 15 -12.17 -35.55 -3.95
N VAL A 16 -10.87 -35.58 -4.30
CA VAL A 16 -9.79 -35.27 -3.36
C VAL A 16 -9.89 -33.78 -3.06
N PHE A 17 -10.48 -33.42 -1.93
CA PHE A 17 -10.38 -32.07 -1.40
C PHE A 17 -8.91 -31.81 -1.03
N LEU A 18 -8.24 -30.96 -1.80
CA LEU A 18 -7.00 -30.33 -1.40
C LEU A 18 -7.32 -29.45 -0.18
N ILE A 19 -7.09 -29.97 1.02
CA ILE A 19 -7.14 -29.16 2.24
C ILE A 19 -5.96 -28.18 2.14
N ALA A 20 -6.26 -26.88 2.08
CA ALA A 20 -5.25 -25.84 2.19
C ALA A 20 -4.47 -26.06 3.50
N GLN A 21 -3.14 -26.23 3.40
CA GLN A 21 -2.30 -26.35 4.58
C GLN A 21 -2.18 -24.97 5.23
N SER A 22 -2.83 -24.77 6.36
CA SER A 22 -2.68 -23.59 7.21
C SER A 22 -1.46 -23.74 8.12
N PHE A 23 -0.69 -22.66 8.30
CA PHE A 23 0.42 -22.60 9.24
C PHE A 23 0.16 -21.51 10.27
N TYR A 24 0.47 -21.76 11.54
CA TYR A 24 0.14 -20.86 12.64
C TYR A 24 1.38 -20.48 13.43
N THR A 25 1.46 -19.24 13.90
CA THR A 25 2.47 -18.77 14.85
C THR A 25 1.81 -17.91 15.92
N ILE A 26 2.51 -17.61 17.01
CA ILE A 26 1.98 -16.73 18.06
C ILE A 26 2.67 -15.39 17.97
N ASN A 27 1.87 -14.32 17.80
CA ASN A 27 2.33 -12.95 17.91
C ASN A 27 2.50 -12.62 19.41
N VAL A 28 3.74 -12.45 19.86
CA VAL A 28 4.05 -12.13 21.27
C VAL A 28 3.85 -10.64 21.54
N GLY A 29 4.18 -9.79 20.56
CA GLY A 29 4.00 -8.34 20.61
C GLY A 29 5.09 -7.58 19.85
N THR A 30 4.92 -6.27 19.73
CA THR A 30 5.96 -5.36 19.20
C THR A 30 6.68 -4.69 20.37
N PHE A 31 8.01 -4.75 20.37
CA PHE A 31 8.86 -4.24 21.45
C PHE A 31 9.89 -3.26 20.88
N LEU A 32 10.20 -2.20 21.62
CA LEU A 32 11.28 -1.28 21.28
C LEU A 32 12.62 -1.84 21.76
N ASP A 33 13.65 -1.83 20.90
CA ASP A 33 15.01 -2.32 21.19
C ASP A 33 15.01 -3.74 21.77
N ALA A 34 14.16 -4.62 21.23
CA ALA A 34 13.93 -5.93 21.81
C ALA A 34 15.20 -6.78 21.77
N LYS A 35 15.59 -7.30 22.93
CA LYS A 35 16.75 -8.16 23.09
C LYS A 35 16.29 -9.59 23.30
N SER A 36 16.99 -10.51 22.64
CA SER A 36 16.80 -11.97 22.78
C SER A 36 16.62 -12.43 24.23
N SER A 37 17.43 -11.88 25.15
CA SER A 37 17.42 -12.25 26.58
C SER A 37 16.16 -11.81 27.34
N GLN A 38 15.36 -10.87 26.81
CA GLN A 38 14.11 -10.43 27.44
C GLN A 38 13.01 -11.50 27.32
N PHE A 39 13.21 -12.51 26.49
CA PHE A 39 12.23 -13.56 26.19
C PHE A 39 12.70 -14.95 26.63
N ASP A 40 13.72 -15.02 27.50
CA ASP A 40 14.29 -16.30 27.94
C ASP A 40 13.27 -17.14 28.75
N ASP A 41 12.30 -16.48 29.39
CA ASP A 41 11.25 -17.10 30.20
C ASP A 41 10.17 -17.84 29.38
N ILE A 42 10.11 -17.58 28.07
CA ILE A 42 9.17 -18.18 27.11
C ILE A 42 9.84 -19.12 26.10
N ARG A 43 11.17 -19.23 26.08
CA ARG A 43 11.89 -20.16 25.17
C ARG A 43 11.57 -21.64 25.41
N ASN A 44 11.13 -21.98 26.62
CA ASN A 44 10.67 -23.34 26.92
C ASN A 44 9.28 -23.64 26.33
N VAL A 45 8.49 -22.61 26.01
CA VAL A 45 7.17 -22.71 25.37
C VAL A 45 7.32 -22.91 23.86
N GLY A 46 8.26 -22.20 23.22
CA GLY A 46 8.53 -22.35 21.80
C GLY A 46 9.75 -21.55 21.34
N PHE A 47 10.13 -21.72 20.08
CA PHE A 47 11.25 -20.97 19.51
C PHE A 47 10.84 -19.51 19.32
N VAL A 48 11.58 -18.61 19.98
CA VAL A 48 11.34 -17.17 19.89
C VAL A 48 12.14 -16.61 18.73
N TYR A 49 11.47 -15.85 17.86
CA TYR A 49 12.10 -15.20 16.73
C TYR A 49 11.51 -13.81 16.49
N SER A 50 12.21 -13.02 15.70
CA SER A 50 11.88 -11.63 15.47
C SER A 50 11.72 -11.28 14.00
N LEU A 51 10.90 -10.27 13.73
CA LEU A 51 10.93 -9.49 12.50
C LEU A 51 11.27 -8.04 12.87
N GLN A 52 12.39 -7.55 12.34
CA GLN A 52 12.78 -6.16 12.51
C GLN A 52 11.81 -5.25 11.77
N MET A 53 11.32 -4.22 12.46
CA MET A 53 10.50 -3.15 11.92
C MET A 53 11.32 -1.85 11.90
N GLU A 54 10.79 -0.80 11.28
CA GLU A 54 11.46 0.51 11.28
C GLU A 54 11.50 1.12 12.70
N GLY A 55 12.54 1.91 12.99
CA GLY A 55 12.64 2.68 14.23
C GLY A 55 13.01 1.86 15.49
N ASN A 56 13.88 0.86 15.35
CA ASN A 56 14.29 -0.08 16.41
C ASN A 56 13.14 -0.90 17.02
N LEU A 57 11.98 -0.93 16.36
CA LEU A 57 10.89 -1.79 16.76
C LEU A 57 11.16 -3.22 16.27
N THR A 58 10.91 -4.18 17.12
CA THR A 58 11.08 -5.59 16.84
C THR A 58 9.77 -6.29 17.15
N GLN A 59 9.16 -6.86 16.12
CA GLN A 59 8.01 -7.73 16.29
C GLN A 59 8.49 -9.11 16.70
N VAL A 60 8.02 -9.60 17.85
CA VAL A 60 8.44 -10.89 18.40
C VAL A 60 7.34 -11.93 18.20
N TYR A 61 7.75 -13.11 17.77
CA TYR A 61 6.90 -14.26 17.53
C TYR A 61 7.40 -15.48 18.30
N LEU A 62 6.50 -16.43 18.52
CA LEU A 62 6.79 -17.69 19.18
C LEU A 62 6.24 -18.87 18.38
N GLY A 63 7.14 -19.80 18.04
CA GLY A 63 6.82 -21.09 17.47
C GLY A 63 6.32 -21.07 16.02
N GLY A 64 6.02 -22.26 15.52
CA GLY A 64 5.45 -22.53 14.21
C GLY A 64 4.74 -23.87 14.23
N TYR A 65 3.44 -23.85 13.92
CA TYR A 65 2.53 -24.95 14.18
C TYR A 65 1.72 -25.27 12.93
N ASP A 66 1.65 -26.56 12.59
CA ASP A 66 0.90 -27.06 11.44
C ASP A 66 -0.62 -27.13 11.73
N ASN A 67 -1.03 -26.92 12.98
CA ASN A 67 -2.43 -26.84 13.37
C ASN A 67 -2.66 -25.79 14.46
N ARG A 68 -3.86 -25.19 14.44
CA ARG A 68 -4.24 -24.13 15.38
C ARG A 68 -4.30 -24.59 16.83
N SER A 69 -4.67 -25.85 17.08
CA SER A 69 -4.79 -26.39 18.44
C SER A 69 -3.45 -26.39 19.18
N GLU A 70 -2.34 -26.70 18.49
CA GLU A 70 -1.00 -26.61 19.06
C GLU A 70 -0.59 -25.16 19.34
N ALA A 71 -0.91 -24.24 18.42
CA ALA A 71 -0.68 -22.81 18.63
C ALA A 71 -1.48 -22.28 19.84
N ASP A 72 -2.74 -22.68 20.00
CA ASP A 72 -3.56 -22.27 21.14
C ASP A 72 -3.02 -22.82 22.47
N LYS A 73 -2.48 -24.05 22.51
CA LYS A 73 -1.81 -24.60 23.70
C LYS A 73 -0.57 -23.80 24.08
N ALA A 74 0.26 -23.46 23.11
CA ALA A 74 1.43 -22.63 23.35
C ALA A 74 1.04 -21.20 23.76
N LEU A 75 -0.04 -20.64 23.20
CA LEU A 75 -0.60 -19.35 23.60
C LEU A 75 -1.04 -19.35 25.06
N GLN A 76 -1.69 -20.41 25.54
CA GLN A 76 -2.06 -20.54 26.95
C GLN A 76 -0.81 -20.53 27.87
N GLY A 77 0.25 -21.25 27.48
CA GLY A 77 1.53 -21.22 28.19
C GLY A 77 2.16 -19.83 28.22
N LEU A 78 2.03 -19.08 27.13
CA LEU A 78 2.51 -17.71 27.00
C LEU A 78 1.70 -16.71 27.87
N LYS A 79 0.37 -16.86 27.92
CA LYS A 79 -0.50 -16.03 28.79
C LYS A 79 -0.21 -16.27 30.28
N GLN A 80 0.06 -17.50 30.69
CA GLN A 80 0.48 -17.81 32.07
C GLN A 80 1.81 -17.13 32.47
N LYS A 81 2.63 -16.73 31.49
CA LYS A 81 3.89 -15.99 31.68
C LYS A 81 3.71 -14.46 31.67
N GLY A 82 2.46 -13.96 31.56
CA GLY A 82 2.13 -12.53 31.63
C GLY A 82 1.97 -11.83 30.28
N TYR A 83 2.12 -12.55 29.16
CA TYR A 83 1.96 -12.02 27.80
C TYR A 83 0.49 -12.05 27.37
N ASN A 84 -0.37 -11.31 28.07
CA ASN A 84 -1.82 -11.39 27.90
C ASN A 84 -2.34 -10.87 26.55
N SER A 85 -1.59 -9.98 25.90
CA SER A 85 -1.89 -9.41 24.58
C SER A 85 -1.46 -10.31 23.40
N SER A 86 -0.87 -11.47 23.68
CA SER A 86 -0.46 -12.40 22.62
C SER A 86 -1.66 -13.09 21.96
N PHE A 87 -1.54 -13.39 20.67
CA PHE A 87 -2.59 -14.06 19.90
C PHE A 87 -2.02 -14.99 18.82
N VAL A 88 -2.79 -15.99 18.40
CA VAL A 88 -2.44 -16.87 17.29
C VAL A 88 -2.68 -16.14 15.97
N GLU A 89 -1.66 -16.12 15.12
CA GLU A 89 -1.68 -15.56 13.79
C GLU A 89 -1.58 -16.70 12.76
N GLU A 90 -2.53 -16.74 11.82
CA GLU A 90 -2.49 -17.67 10.69
C GLU A 90 -1.62 -17.09 9.57
N ARG A 91 -0.64 -17.85 9.11
CA ARG A 91 0.20 -17.53 7.96
C ARG A 91 -0.48 -18.04 6.70
N ARG A 92 -0.84 -17.10 5.84
CA ARG A 92 -1.43 -17.33 4.53
C ARG A 92 -0.40 -17.90 3.56
N MET A 93 -0.40 -19.22 3.42
CA MET A 93 0.51 -19.95 2.54
C MET A 93 0.28 -19.63 1.05
N ASP A 94 -0.92 -19.20 0.68
CA ASP A 94 -1.30 -18.79 -0.68
C ASP A 94 -0.68 -17.46 -1.11
N GLN A 95 -0.26 -16.61 -0.17
CA GLN A 95 0.44 -15.36 -0.44
C GLN A 95 1.95 -15.54 -0.62
N GLY A 96 2.45 -16.75 -0.41
CA GLY A 96 3.87 -17.09 -0.48
C GLY A 96 4.30 -17.69 -1.81
N GLN A 97 5.59 -17.63 -2.08
CA GLN A 97 6.20 -18.22 -3.28
C GLN A 97 7.07 -19.41 -2.89
N ILE A 98 7.06 -20.44 -3.74
CA ILE A 98 7.99 -21.56 -3.61
C ILE A 98 9.39 -21.10 -4.03
N VAL A 99 10.31 -21.11 -3.07
CA VAL A 99 11.72 -20.76 -3.28
C VAL A 99 12.62 -21.97 -3.11
N THR A 100 13.77 -21.95 -3.78
CA THR A 100 14.79 -22.99 -3.65
C THR A 100 15.79 -22.61 -2.57
N VAL A 101 16.02 -23.49 -1.60
CA VAL A 101 16.98 -23.28 -0.50
C VAL A 101 17.87 -24.51 -0.32
N ILE A 102 18.99 -24.39 0.40
CA ILE A 102 19.80 -25.54 0.81
C ILE A 102 19.59 -25.77 2.30
N GLN A 103 18.99 -26.90 2.67
CA GLN A 103 18.81 -27.29 4.06
C GLN A 103 20.11 -27.87 4.61
N LEU A 104 20.62 -27.26 5.68
CA LEU A 104 21.87 -27.63 6.36
C LEU A 104 21.64 -28.70 7.42
N ALA A 105 20.55 -28.56 8.18
CA ALA A 105 20.29 -29.39 9.35
C ALA A 105 18.82 -29.29 9.80
N THR A 106 18.37 -30.30 10.55
CA THR A 106 17.22 -30.18 11.46
C THR A 106 17.73 -30.27 12.89
N ARG A 107 17.30 -29.38 13.77
CA ARG A 107 17.69 -29.34 15.18
C ARG A 107 16.46 -29.24 16.06
N ASN A 108 16.53 -29.84 17.24
CA ASN A 108 15.51 -29.66 18.25
C ASN A 108 15.75 -28.31 18.95
N ILE A 109 14.73 -27.47 19.05
CA ILE A 109 14.84 -26.09 19.55
C ILE A 109 15.18 -26.01 21.05
N ARG A 110 14.94 -27.10 21.80
CA ARG A 110 15.26 -27.19 23.23
C ARG A 110 16.69 -27.69 23.49
N LYS A 111 17.37 -28.19 22.46
CA LYS A 111 18.79 -28.53 22.52
C LYS A 111 19.56 -27.33 21.99
N GLY A 112 20.64 -26.93 22.65
CA GLY A 112 21.49 -25.84 22.15
C GLY A 112 21.88 -26.06 20.69
N ILE A 113 21.82 -25.00 19.89
CA ILE A 113 22.16 -25.01 18.46
C ILE A 113 23.50 -24.29 18.29
N GLU A 114 24.45 -24.93 17.61
CA GLU A 114 25.78 -24.37 17.30
C GLU A 114 25.68 -23.34 16.16
N TRP A 115 25.16 -22.15 16.48
CA TRP A 115 24.90 -21.09 15.50
C TRP A 115 26.18 -20.59 14.81
N GLU A 116 27.31 -20.53 15.54
CA GLU A 116 28.60 -20.06 15.02
C GLU A 116 29.08 -20.89 13.84
N LYS A 117 28.89 -22.21 13.91
CA LYS A 117 29.25 -23.14 12.82
C LYS A 117 28.36 -22.92 11.60
N MET A 118 27.09 -22.55 11.81
CA MET A 118 26.10 -22.39 10.74
C MET A 118 26.23 -21.05 10.03
N GLU A 119 26.52 -19.94 10.74
CA GLU A 119 26.70 -18.63 10.10
C GLU A 119 27.91 -18.59 9.15
N ALA A 120 28.86 -19.52 9.28
CA ALA A 120 30.06 -19.60 8.43
C ALA A 120 29.76 -19.92 6.95
N VAL A 121 28.57 -20.46 6.63
CA VAL A 121 28.21 -20.86 5.25
C VAL A 121 27.24 -19.90 4.56
N GLY A 122 26.85 -18.81 5.21
CA GLY A 122 26.03 -17.74 4.63
C GLY A 122 24.89 -17.29 5.53
N ASP A 123 24.00 -16.45 4.97
CA ASP A 123 22.76 -16.05 5.66
C ASP A 123 21.92 -17.28 5.98
N LEU A 124 21.38 -17.30 7.20
CA LEU A 124 20.62 -18.42 7.74
C LEU A 124 19.12 -18.15 7.74
N PHE A 125 18.36 -19.19 7.43
CA PHE A 125 16.91 -19.22 7.49
C PHE A 125 16.44 -20.44 8.29
N GLY A 126 15.36 -20.28 9.04
CA GLY A 126 14.73 -21.31 9.85
C GLY A 126 13.31 -21.59 9.39
N SER A 127 12.88 -22.85 9.45
CA SER A 127 11.47 -23.21 9.37
C SER A 127 11.12 -24.11 10.56
N ILE A 128 10.19 -23.64 11.38
CA ILE A 128 9.79 -24.31 12.63
C ILE A 128 8.64 -25.27 12.33
N SER A 129 8.71 -26.47 12.87
CA SER A 129 7.61 -27.44 12.88
C SER A 129 7.67 -28.16 14.23
N GLY A 130 6.75 -27.76 15.13
CA GLY A 130 6.72 -28.23 16.51
C GLY A 130 8.00 -27.90 17.28
N GLU A 131 8.65 -28.91 17.84
CA GLU A 131 9.89 -28.75 18.62
C GLU A 131 11.18 -28.75 17.78
N ASN A 132 11.05 -28.73 16.45
CA ASN A 132 12.19 -28.77 15.55
C ASN A 132 12.27 -27.52 14.68
N ILE A 133 13.49 -27.07 14.44
CA ILE A 133 13.83 -26.06 13.44
C ILE A 133 14.65 -26.71 12.33
N LYS A 134 14.18 -26.57 11.10
CA LYS A 134 14.95 -26.85 9.89
C LYS A 134 15.76 -25.59 9.61
N ILE A 135 17.07 -25.73 9.48
CA ILE A 135 18.00 -24.63 9.26
C ILE A 135 18.50 -24.74 7.83
N MET A 136 18.40 -23.64 7.11
CA MET A 136 18.69 -23.52 5.68
C MET A 136 19.58 -22.31 5.41
N THR A 137 20.22 -22.31 4.25
CA THR A 137 20.99 -21.16 3.76
C THR A 137 20.71 -20.90 2.29
N GLY A 138 20.83 -19.63 1.91
CA GLY A 138 20.59 -19.13 0.56
C GLY A 138 19.12 -19.18 0.13
N ILE A 139 18.77 -18.26 -0.77
CA ILE A 139 17.52 -18.29 -1.54
C ILE A 139 17.96 -18.23 -3.00
N PHE A 140 17.73 -19.32 -3.73
CA PHE A 140 18.22 -19.52 -5.10
C PHE A 140 17.07 -19.37 -6.10
N PRO A 141 17.31 -18.74 -7.27
CA PRO A 141 16.30 -18.63 -8.33
C PRO A 141 15.85 -20.00 -8.87
N SER A 142 16.76 -20.98 -8.87
CA SER A 142 16.49 -22.33 -9.35
C SER A 142 17.26 -23.43 -8.60
N VAL A 143 16.82 -24.68 -8.77
CA VAL A 143 17.57 -25.86 -8.32
C VAL A 143 18.96 -25.94 -8.95
N ALA A 144 19.11 -25.50 -10.22
CA ALA A 144 20.40 -25.49 -10.90
C ALA A 144 21.40 -24.55 -10.21
N ASP A 145 20.95 -23.35 -9.81
CA ASP A 145 21.79 -22.39 -9.08
C ASP A 145 22.22 -22.96 -7.72
N ALA A 146 21.29 -23.57 -6.99
CA ALA A 146 21.58 -24.21 -5.70
C ALA A 146 22.56 -25.38 -5.84
N GLN A 147 22.51 -26.14 -6.94
CA GLN A 147 23.46 -27.23 -7.23
C GLN A 147 24.90 -26.74 -7.39
N THR A 148 25.11 -25.51 -7.89
CA THR A 148 26.46 -24.94 -8.01
C THR A 148 27.11 -24.65 -6.65
N VAL A 149 26.31 -24.34 -5.63
CA VAL A 149 26.78 -23.94 -4.29
C VAL A 149 26.86 -25.13 -3.32
N LEU A 150 26.02 -26.15 -3.51
CA LEU A 150 25.93 -27.31 -2.62
C LEU A 150 27.28 -28.02 -2.32
N PRO A 151 28.20 -28.24 -3.29
CA PRO A 151 29.48 -28.89 -3.01
C PRO A 151 30.33 -28.11 -2.00
N ARG A 152 30.35 -26.78 -2.08
CA ARG A 152 31.10 -25.92 -1.14
C ARG A 152 30.53 -26.02 0.27
N ILE A 153 29.20 -26.04 0.41
CA ILE A 153 28.53 -26.20 1.71
C ILE A 153 28.85 -27.57 2.34
N ARG A 154 28.87 -28.63 1.52
CA ARG A 154 29.26 -29.98 1.99
C ARG A 154 30.73 -30.03 2.42
N GLN A 155 31.63 -29.39 1.68
CA GLN A 155 33.05 -29.26 2.04
C GLN A 155 33.27 -28.47 3.33
N ALA A 156 32.39 -27.50 3.63
CA ALA A 156 32.40 -26.74 4.89
C ALA A 156 31.89 -27.53 6.11
N GLY A 157 31.61 -28.83 5.96
CA GLY A 157 31.25 -29.73 7.07
C GLY A 157 29.76 -30.02 7.22
N PHE A 158 28.92 -29.61 6.26
CA PHE A 158 27.49 -29.97 6.19
C PHE A 158 27.27 -31.07 5.14
N THR A 159 27.85 -32.24 5.36
CA THR A 159 27.87 -33.35 4.38
C THR A 159 26.48 -33.80 3.93
N ASP A 160 25.50 -33.71 4.82
CA ASP A 160 24.11 -34.12 4.58
C ASP A 160 23.24 -32.98 4.04
N ALA A 161 23.83 -31.83 3.70
CA ALA A 161 23.07 -30.73 3.12
C ALA A 161 22.43 -31.15 1.79
N PHE A 162 21.20 -30.68 1.56
CA PHE A 162 20.44 -30.99 0.35
C PHE A 162 19.55 -29.82 -0.07
N ILE A 163 19.22 -29.77 -1.36
CA ILE A 163 18.39 -28.72 -1.95
C ILE A 163 16.91 -29.05 -1.69
N LYS A 164 16.13 -28.04 -1.33
CA LYS A 164 14.70 -28.18 -1.07
C LYS A 164 13.93 -26.97 -1.57
N ASN A 165 12.73 -27.24 -2.07
CA ASN A 165 11.73 -26.23 -2.37
C ASN A 165 10.83 -26.02 -1.16
N ILE A 166 10.64 -24.77 -0.75
CA ILE A 166 9.82 -24.41 0.40
C ILE A 166 9.09 -23.10 0.12
N ASN A 167 7.89 -22.96 0.68
CA ASN A 167 7.18 -21.69 0.66
C ASN A 167 7.93 -20.66 1.52
N ASN A 168 8.24 -19.50 0.97
CA ASN A 168 8.99 -18.44 1.65
C ASN A 168 8.27 -17.88 2.90
N THR A 169 6.95 -18.03 3.02
CA THR A 169 6.20 -17.65 4.24
C THR A 169 6.59 -18.46 5.47
N LEU A 170 7.22 -19.63 5.28
CA LEU A 170 7.73 -20.48 6.34
C LEU A 170 9.19 -20.15 6.72
N LEU A 171 9.84 -19.24 5.98
CA LEU A 171 11.23 -18.88 6.19
C LEU A 171 11.35 -17.75 7.21
N ILE A 172 11.98 -18.05 8.33
CA ILE A 172 12.34 -17.10 9.37
C ILE A 172 13.80 -16.75 9.17
N ARG A 173 14.15 -15.48 9.01
CA ARG A 173 15.56 -15.08 8.98
C ARG A 173 16.17 -15.29 10.36
N ILE A 174 17.29 -16.00 10.41
CA ILE A 174 18.03 -16.26 11.65
C ILE A 174 19.18 -15.25 11.74
N GLY A 175 19.10 -14.34 12.70
CA GLY A 175 20.10 -13.31 12.93
C GLY A 175 20.47 -13.17 14.40
N GLN A 176 21.05 -12.02 14.77
CA GLN A 176 21.55 -11.75 16.12
C GLN A 176 20.49 -11.94 17.22
N PHE A 177 19.22 -11.66 16.92
CA PHE A 177 18.13 -11.84 17.87
C PHE A 177 17.90 -13.32 18.16
N GLU A 178 17.88 -14.19 17.16
CA GLU A 178 17.62 -15.62 17.33
C GLU A 178 18.83 -16.37 17.87
N THR A 179 20.03 -16.02 17.39
CA THR A 179 21.28 -16.71 17.75
C THR A 179 21.85 -16.23 19.07
N GLY A 180 21.56 -14.99 19.49
CA GLY A 180 22.19 -14.34 20.64
C GLY A 180 23.67 -13.98 20.42
N LEU A 181 24.21 -14.24 19.22
CA LEU A 181 25.60 -13.94 18.87
C LEU A 181 25.74 -12.46 18.55
N LYS A 182 26.56 -11.75 19.34
CA LYS A 182 26.95 -10.38 19.01
C LYS A 182 27.90 -10.44 17.83
N LYS A 183 27.45 -10.01 16.65
CA LYS A 183 28.37 -9.74 15.53
C LYS A 183 29.33 -8.64 15.97
N ALA A 184 30.62 -8.81 15.69
CA ALA A 184 31.59 -7.74 15.91
C ALA A 184 31.10 -6.50 15.15
N LEU A 185 31.01 -5.37 15.84
CA LEU A 185 30.78 -4.09 15.18
C LEU A 185 32.03 -3.85 14.31
N ILE A 186 31.80 -3.83 12.98
CA ILE A 186 32.71 -3.48 11.87
C ILE A 186 33.35 -4.70 11.15
N PRO A 187 33.01 -4.96 9.87
CA PRO A 187 33.98 -5.49 8.92
C PRO A 187 34.89 -4.33 8.49
N PHE A 188 36.10 -4.29 9.05
CA PHE A 188 37.14 -3.39 8.55
C PHE A 188 37.73 -4.04 7.31
N GLU A 189 37.46 -3.49 6.13
CA GLU A 189 38.45 -3.54 5.06
C GLU A 189 39.60 -2.63 5.50
N MET A 190 40.69 -3.25 5.94
CA MET A 190 41.93 -2.57 6.27
C MET A 190 42.64 -2.16 4.97
N ASP A 191 42.53 -0.89 4.61
CA ASP A 191 43.65 -0.20 3.97
C ASP A 191 44.40 0.57 5.06
N GLU A 192 45.63 0.11 5.34
CA GLU A 192 46.59 0.80 6.20
C GLU A 192 46.86 2.20 5.64
N GLN A 193 46.63 3.24 6.45
CA GLN A 193 47.61 4.32 6.65
C GLN A 193 47.28 5.26 7.82
N VAL A 194 48.04 5.07 8.90
CA VAL A 194 48.66 6.07 9.80
C VAL A 194 47.78 7.11 10.51
N ALA A 195 47.60 6.82 11.81
CA ALA A 195 47.40 7.68 12.98
C ALA A 195 47.60 9.22 12.88
N LYS A 196 46.72 9.98 13.55
CA LYS A 196 47.04 10.82 14.73
C LYS A 196 45.84 11.60 15.30
N GLY A 197 45.63 11.49 16.62
CA GLY A 197 44.90 12.43 17.50
C GLY A 197 43.37 12.28 17.50
N GLY A 198 42.64 12.17 18.59
CA GLY A 198 42.91 12.45 20.00
C GLY A 198 41.75 13.28 20.58
N VAL A 199 41.18 12.80 21.69
CA VAL A 199 40.38 13.52 22.71
C VAL A 199 38.84 13.47 22.62
N ALA A 200 38.29 12.58 23.45
CA ALA A 200 37.32 12.72 24.55
C ALA A 200 36.15 13.74 24.52
N ALA A 201 35.03 13.23 25.06
CA ALA A 201 33.73 13.83 25.30
C ALA A 201 33.60 14.61 26.63
N THR A 202 32.59 15.50 26.72
CA THR A 202 31.77 15.89 27.91
C THR A 202 30.57 16.75 27.41
N THR A 203 29.30 16.38 27.59
CA THR A 203 28.33 16.63 28.70
C THR A 203 28.12 18.10 29.10
N ASP A 204 26.92 18.68 28.83
CA ASP A 204 25.88 19.01 29.85
C ASP A 204 24.84 20.10 29.44
N ALA A 205 23.57 19.73 29.68
CA ALA A 205 22.42 20.43 30.31
C ALA A 205 21.95 21.89 29.99
N LYS A 206 20.64 21.94 29.65
CA LYS A 206 19.52 22.80 30.16
C LYS A 206 19.45 24.32 29.88
N GLY A 207 18.27 24.74 29.41
CA GLY A 207 17.73 26.10 29.60
C GLY A 207 16.30 26.26 29.08
N ALA A 208 15.34 26.47 29.99
CA ALA A 208 13.92 26.73 29.70
C ALA A 208 13.61 28.24 29.72
N GLY A 209 12.63 28.69 28.92
CA GLY A 209 12.10 30.05 28.98
C GLY A 209 10.68 30.16 28.42
N LYS A 210 9.73 30.55 29.27
CA LYS A 210 8.31 30.84 28.96
C LYS A 210 8.13 32.28 28.49
N VAL A 211 7.17 32.56 27.59
CA VAL A 211 6.60 33.91 27.37
C VAL A 211 5.09 33.84 27.14
N LYS A 212 4.37 34.82 27.73
CA LYS A 212 2.91 35.04 27.83
C LYS A 212 2.27 35.62 26.55
N MET A 213 0.98 35.34 26.35
CA MET A 213 0.01 36.06 25.48
C MET A 213 -0.56 37.32 26.17
N PRO A 214 -1.11 38.27 25.38
CA PRO A 214 -2.17 39.18 25.80
C PRO A 214 -3.45 39.13 24.94
N ASP A 215 -4.51 39.74 25.50
CA ASP A 215 -5.94 39.58 25.28
C ASP A 215 -6.60 40.44 24.18
N ASP A 216 -7.83 40.00 23.86
CA ASP A 216 -9.08 40.73 23.50
C ASP A 216 -9.24 41.48 22.17
N TYR A 217 -10.35 41.14 21.47
CA TYR A 217 -11.40 42.08 21.02
C TYR A 217 -12.71 41.32 20.70
N TYR A 218 -13.80 41.72 21.36
CA TYR A 218 -15.22 41.43 21.09
C TYR A 218 -15.81 42.54 20.20
N ILE A 219 -16.77 42.27 19.27
CA ILE A 219 -18.15 42.85 19.06
C ILE A 219 -18.89 42.07 17.90
N PRO A 220 -20.22 42.22 17.55
CA PRO A 220 -21.23 41.14 17.66
C PRO A 220 -22.14 40.82 16.42
N GLN A 221 -22.91 39.71 16.53
CA GLN A 221 -24.20 39.31 15.87
C GLN A 221 -24.25 39.11 14.33
N GLU A 222 -24.91 38.09 13.75
CA GLU A 222 -26.25 37.52 14.01
C GLU A 222 -26.28 35.97 13.89
N ARG A 223 -27.11 35.30 14.71
CA ARG A 223 -27.23 33.84 14.81
C ARG A 223 -28.46 33.32 14.06
N ILE A 224 -28.30 32.28 13.25
CA ILE A 224 -29.39 31.34 12.96
C ILE A 224 -29.43 30.33 14.10
N THR A 225 -30.54 30.26 14.83
CA THR A 225 -30.75 29.31 15.92
C THR A 225 -31.32 28.00 15.37
N ALA A 226 -30.66 26.88 15.64
CA ALA A 226 -31.21 25.54 15.44
C ALA A 226 -31.62 24.94 16.78
N LYS A 227 -32.84 24.40 16.82
CA LYS A 227 -33.53 23.83 17.98
C LYS A 227 -32.87 22.52 18.42
N SER A 228 -32.65 22.41 19.72
CA SER A 228 -32.35 21.15 20.41
C SER A 228 -33.67 20.44 20.75
N PRO A 229 -33.83 19.13 20.43
CA PRO A 229 -34.80 18.28 21.11
C PRO A 229 -34.11 17.39 22.15
N GLU A 230 -34.93 17.02 23.13
CA GLU A 230 -34.62 16.32 24.37
C GLU A 230 -33.95 14.95 24.21
N VAL A 231 -33.08 14.67 25.17
CA VAL A 231 -32.37 13.41 25.38
C VAL A 231 -33.35 12.30 25.78
N THR A 232 -33.53 11.30 24.92
CA THR A 232 -34.06 9.99 25.34
C THR A 232 -32.89 9.05 25.64
N SER A 233 -32.98 8.37 26.79
CA SER A 233 -31.99 7.46 27.35
C SER A 233 -31.63 6.31 26.40
N TYR A 234 -30.33 6.08 26.20
CA TYR A 234 -29.81 4.90 25.50
C TYR A 234 -29.50 3.77 26.48
N SER A 235 -29.96 2.58 26.13
CA SER A 235 -29.68 1.29 26.77
C SER A 235 -28.21 0.86 26.58
N GLU A 236 -27.79 -0.02 27.49
CA GLU A 236 -26.45 -0.58 27.73
C GLU A 236 -25.74 -1.14 26.47
N PRO A 237 -24.40 -1.03 26.34
CA PRO A 237 -23.68 -1.43 25.12
C PRO A 237 -23.55 -2.95 24.98
N GLU A 238 -23.84 -3.47 23.79
CA GLU A 238 -23.43 -4.81 23.35
C GLU A 238 -21.90 -4.91 23.20
N GLU A 239 -21.37 -6.14 23.35
CA GLU A 239 -19.94 -6.45 23.28
C GLU A 239 -19.26 -5.95 21.99
N PRO A 240 -18.00 -5.48 22.07
CA PRO A 240 -17.27 -4.94 20.92
C PRO A 240 -17.03 -6.01 19.85
N GLN A 241 -17.56 -5.79 18.66
CA GLN A 241 -17.26 -6.59 17.47
C GLN A 241 -15.82 -6.33 17.00
N PRO A 242 -15.09 -7.36 16.50
CA PRO A 242 -13.74 -7.20 15.97
C PRO A 242 -13.72 -6.26 14.76
N ASN A 243 -12.59 -5.55 14.58
CA ASN A 243 -12.36 -4.57 13.51
C ASN A 243 -12.90 -5.08 12.15
N ILE A 244 -13.97 -4.46 11.65
CA ILE A 244 -14.65 -4.88 10.43
C ILE A 244 -13.73 -4.56 9.25
N GLN A 245 -13.05 -5.61 8.73
CA GLN A 245 -12.24 -5.55 7.52
C GLN A 245 -13.05 -5.00 6.34
N ARG A 246 -12.37 -4.38 5.37
CA ARG A 246 -13.01 -3.90 4.13
C ARG A 246 -13.84 -4.98 3.46
N THR A 247 -15.01 -4.61 2.96
CA THR A 247 -15.82 -5.51 2.12
C THR A 247 -15.24 -5.53 0.71
N GLY A 248 -14.15 -6.26 0.52
CA GLY A 248 -13.50 -6.47 -0.78
C GLY A 248 -12.64 -5.29 -1.24
N LYS A 249 -11.35 -5.55 -1.50
CA LYS A 249 -10.49 -4.66 -2.29
C LYS A 249 -11.06 -4.62 -3.71
N ASN A 250 -11.97 -3.69 -4.00
CA ASN A 250 -12.55 -3.58 -5.33
C ASN A 250 -11.47 -3.03 -6.28
N GLU A 251 -10.78 -3.93 -6.99
CA GLU A 251 -10.05 -3.57 -8.20
C GLU A 251 -11.01 -2.82 -9.12
N VAL A 252 -10.63 -1.62 -9.58
CA VAL A 252 -11.50 -0.84 -10.46
C VAL A 252 -11.59 -1.59 -11.78
N PRO A 253 -12.79 -2.05 -12.19
CA PRO A 253 -12.95 -2.79 -13.42
C PRO A 253 -12.48 -1.91 -14.59
N ILE A 254 -11.67 -2.50 -15.47
CA ILE A 254 -11.24 -1.85 -16.71
C ILE A 254 -12.49 -1.59 -17.56
N PRO A 255 -12.83 -0.33 -17.90
CA PRO A 255 -14.04 0.00 -18.64
C PRO A 255 -14.08 -0.64 -20.02
N ASP A 256 -15.25 -1.12 -20.44
CA ASP A 256 -15.44 -1.60 -21.81
C ASP A 256 -15.29 -0.45 -22.82
N ILE A 257 -14.50 -0.68 -23.88
CA ILE A 257 -14.30 0.36 -24.89
C ILE A 257 -15.52 0.44 -25.80
N ARG A 258 -16.19 1.61 -25.82
CA ARG A 258 -17.33 1.84 -26.71
C ARG A 258 -16.88 1.98 -28.16
N ALA A 259 -16.90 0.88 -28.91
CA ALA A 259 -16.49 0.81 -30.32
C ALA A 259 -17.22 1.78 -31.28
N LYS A 260 -18.44 2.22 -30.93
CA LYS A 260 -19.27 3.12 -31.74
C LYS A 260 -19.00 4.61 -31.50
N VAL A 261 -18.12 4.95 -30.57
CA VAL A 261 -17.77 6.35 -30.27
C VAL A 261 -16.50 6.71 -31.02
N LYS A 262 -16.59 7.74 -31.87
CA LYS A 262 -15.45 8.26 -32.64
C LYS A 262 -14.60 9.17 -31.76
N ARG A 263 -13.29 8.93 -31.69
CA ARG A 263 -12.38 9.67 -30.80
C ARG A 263 -11.06 10.03 -31.49
N ARG A 264 -10.44 11.09 -30.99
CA ARG A 264 -9.11 11.50 -31.43
C ARG A 264 -8.01 10.56 -30.89
N SER A 265 -8.10 10.16 -29.62
CA SER A 265 -7.22 9.18 -28.98
C SER A 265 -7.14 7.86 -29.77
N VAL A 266 -8.27 7.32 -30.21
CA VAL A 266 -8.33 6.14 -31.09
C VAL A 266 -7.66 6.42 -32.44
N LEU A 267 -7.92 7.57 -33.05
CA LEU A 267 -7.33 7.92 -34.34
C LEU A 267 -5.80 8.04 -34.24
N ASP A 268 -5.29 8.59 -33.15
CA ASP A 268 -3.86 8.73 -32.89
C ASP A 268 -3.23 7.36 -32.57
N LEU A 269 -3.90 6.49 -31.80
CA LEU A 269 -3.49 5.10 -31.61
C LEU A 269 -3.42 4.35 -32.95
N GLN A 270 -4.45 4.44 -33.78
CA GLN A 270 -4.50 3.80 -35.10
C GLN A 270 -3.34 4.27 -36.01
N ARG A 271 -2.97 5.55 -35.96
CA ARG A 271 -1.80 6.08 -36.70
C ARG A 271 -0.50 5.43 -36.24
N VAL A 272 -0.32 5.29 -34.93
CA VAL A 272 0.88 4.67 -34.35
C VAL A 272 0.94 3.19 -34.72
N LEU A 273 -0.14 2.44 -34.53
CA LEU A 273 -0.22 1.02 -34.89
C LEU A 273 -0.02 0.80 -36.39
N LYS A 274 -0.52 1.71 -37.24
CA LYS A 274 -0.30 1.65 -38.69
C LYS A 274 1.15 1.91 -39.07
N SER A 275 1.84 2.82 -38.37
CA SER A 275 3.28 3.07 -38.58
C SER A 275 4.17 1.87 -38.23
N LEU A 276 3.67 0.97 -37.37
CA LEU A 276 4.32 -0.30 -37.02
C LEU A 276 3.97 -1.46 -37.96
N ASN A 277 3.10 -1.23 -38.95
CA ASN A 277 2.49 -2.26 -39.79
C ASN A 277 1.65 -3.30 -39.01
N ASP A 278 1.18 -2.94 -37.81
CA ASP A 278 0.30 -3.78 -36.99
C ASP A 278 -1.18 -3.55 -37.29
N TYR A 279 -1.53 -2.40 -37.86
CA TYR A 279 -2.89 -2.04 -38.24
C TYR A 279 -3.02 -1.74 -39.74
N THR A 280 -3.85 -2.50 -40.44
CA THR A 280 -4.08 -2.36 -41.90
C THR A 280 -5.36 -1.62 -42.25
N GLY A 281 -6.23 -1.38 -41.27
CA GLY A 281 -7.53 -0.73 -41.45
C GLY A 281 -7.46 0.77 -41.77
N SER A 282 -8.64 1.38 -41.91
CA SER A 282 -8.81 2.82 -42.09
C SER A 282 -8.53 3.58 -40.79
N LEU A 283 -7.99 4.80 -40.92
CA LEU A 283 -7.79 5.72 -39.80
C LEU A 283 -9.09 6.50 -39.57
N ASP A 284 -10.05 5.85 -38.91
CA ASP A 284 -11.43 6.33 -38.78
C ASP A 284 -11.78 6.83 -37.36
N GLY A 285 -10.92 6.58 -36.38
CA GLY A 285 -11.13 6.97 -34.98
C GLY A 285 -12.17 6.12 -34.24
N TYR A 286 -12.58 4.97 -34.78
CA TYR A 286 -13.45 4.01 -34.10
C TYR A 286 -12.65 2.84 -33.56
N TYR A 287 -12.86 2.47 -32.29
CA TYR A 287 -12.15 1.35 -31.67
C TYR A 287 -12.82 0.02 -32.03
N GLY A 288 -12.63 -0.40 -33.28
CA GLY A 288 -13.16 -1.67 -33.78
C GLY A 288 -12.26 -2.88 -33.46
N PRO A 289 -12.70 -4.11 -33.82
CA PRO A 289 -11.91 -5.33 -33.62
C PRO A 289 -10.50 -5.24 -34.22
N GLY A 290 -10.36 -4.60 -35.39
CA GLY A 290 -9.05 -4.42 -36.03
C GLY A 290 -8.08 -3.55 -35.20
N THR A 291 -8.58 -2.53 -34.50
CA THR A 291 -7.76 -1.70 -33.61
C THR A 291 -7.38 -2.49 -32.36
N ALA A 292 -8.31 -3.24 -31.78
CA ALA A 292 -8.04 -4.10 -30.62
C ALA A 292 -6.96 -5.16 -30.93
N THR A 293 -7.12 -5.91 -32.02
CA THR A 293 -6.14 -6.93 -32.44
C THR A 293 -4.78 -6.32 -32.75
N ALA A 294 -4.74 -5.14 -33.40
CA ALA A 294 -3.48 -4.45 -33.68
C ALA A 294 -2.79 -3.97 -32.39
N TYR A 295 -3.55 -3.49 -31.40
CA TYR A 295 -3.02 -3.13 -30.09
C TYR A 295 -2.44 -4.34 -29.35
N GLU A 296 -3.19 -5.44 -29.26
CA GLU A 296 -2.73 -6.70 -28.64
C GLU A 296 -1.45 -7.21 -29.31
N LYS A 297 -1.42 -7.17 -30.64
CA LYS A 297 -0.23 -7.53 -31.43
C LYS A 297 0.94 -6.63 -31.06
N ALA A 298 0.75 -5.31 -31.04
CA ALA A 298 1.80 -4.36 -30.69
C ALA A 298 2.33 -4.57 -29.26
N VAL A 299 1.47 -4.82 -28.27
CA VAL A 299 1.88 -5.16 -26.89
C VAL A 299 2.70 -6.45 -26.86
N SER A 300 2.28 -7.47 -27.61
CA SER A 300 2.95 -8.78 -27.63
C SER A 300 4.26 -8.81 -28.43
N GLN A 301 4.51 -7.85 -29.34
CA GLN A 301 5.65 -7.87 -30.26
C GLN A 301 6.64 -6.72 -30.05
N ASN A 302 6.20 -5.59 -29.47
CA ASN A 302 7.09 -4.47 -29.20
C ASN A 302 7.97 -4.78 -27.99
N ARG A 303 9.27 -4.89 -28.22
CA ARG A 303 10.26 -5.23 -27.19
C ARG A 303 10.25 -4.27 -26.00
N GLU A 304 10.11 -2.96 -26.25
CA GLU A 304 10.08 -1.99 -25.16
C GLU A 304 8.81 -2.16 -24.33
N LEU A 305 7.63 -2.36 -24.95
CA LEU A 305 6.40 -2.63 -24.21
C LEU A 305 6.51 -3.88 -23.32
N GLN A 306 7.07 -4.97 -23.83
CA GLN A 306 7.31 -6.18 -23.02
C GLN A 306 8.23 -5.88 -21.84
N LYS A 307 9.37 -5.23 -22.09
CA LYS A 307 10.34 -4.84 -21.05
C LYS A 307 9.69 -4.00 -19.96
N TYR A 308 8.94 -2.95 -20.31
CA TYR A 308 8.33 -2.07 -19.32
C TYR A 308 7.10 -2.68 -18.66
N SER A 309 6.37 -3.59 -19.30
CA SER A 309 5.29 -4.33 -18.62
C SER A 309 5.85 -5.20 -17.48
N LEU A 310 6.99 -5.86 -17.72
CA LEU A 310 7.69 -6.64 -16.69
C LEU A 310 8.26 -5.72 -15.60
N LEU A 311 8.89 -4.62 -16.00
CA LEU A 311 9.46 -3.67 -15.05
C LEU A 311 8.38 -3.01 -14.17
N ALA A 312 7.19 -2.77 -14.71
CA ALA A 312 6.09 -2.18 -13.98
C ALA A 312 5.63 -3.05 -12.79
N ASP A 313 5.75 -4.38 -12.88
CA ASP A 313 5.48 -5.29 -11.75
C ASP A 313 6.52 -5.15 -10.62
N TYR A 314 7.74 -4.66 -10.92
CA TYR A 314 8.79 -4.41 -9.93
C TYR A 314 8.83 -2.97 -9.41
N LEU A 315 8.27 -2.02 -10.17
CA LEU A 315 8.28 -0.60 -9.84
C LEU A 315 7.10 -0.15 -8.97
N ASP A 316 6.22 -1.06 -8.53
CA ASP A 316 5.03 -0.74 -7.74
C ASP A 316 5.35 0.27 -6.62
N PRO A 317 4.94 1.55 -6.79
CA PRO A 317 5.31 2.64 -5.90
C PRO A 317 4.47 2.67 -4.62
N ALA A 318 3.55 1.71 -4.42
CA ALA A 318 2.71 1.63 -3.22
C ALA A 318 3.50 1.42 -1.92
N GLY A 319 4.78 1.06 -1.98
CA GLY A 319 5.62 0.79 -0.81
C GLY A 319 6.88 1.63 -0.76
N LYS A 320 6.80 2.85 -0.19
CA LYS A 320 7.84 3.49 0.66
C LYS A 320 7.42 4.93 1.01
N ALA A 321 6.50 5.06 1.96
CA ALA A 321 6.37 6.31 2.71
C ALA A 321 7.48 6.37 3.76
N SER A 322 8.29 7.44 3.74
CA SER A 322 9.34 7.66 4.74
C SER A 322 8.75 7.93 6.14
N ALA A 323 9.59 7.79 7.17
CA ALA A 323 9.28 7.90 8.60
C ALA A 323 8.54 9.19 9.07
N ALA A 324 8.29 10.17 8.21
CA ALA A 324 7.44 11.33 8.52
C ALA A 324 5.92 11.01 8.52
N ASN A 325 5.53 9.79 8.16
CA ASN A 325 4.13 9.48 7.79
C ASN A 325 3.50 8.28 8.52
N THR A 326 3.92 7.94 9.75
CA THR A 326 3.30 6.84 10.53
C THR A 326 1.78 7.00 10.68
N LEU A 327 1.32 8.24 10.91
CA LEU A 327 -0.11 8.54 10.98
C LEU A 327 -0.79 8.40 9.62
N GLN A 328 -0.19 8.88 8.54
CA GLN A 328 -0.72 8.70 7.18
C GLN A 328 -0.83 7.21 6.82
N TYR A 329 0.19 6.42 7.15
CA TYR A 329 0.18 4.97 6.92
C TYR A 329 -0.96 4.31 7.72
N ALA A 330 -1.12 4.67 8.99
CA ALA A 330 -2.22 4.15 9.80
C ALA A 330 -3.59 4.57 9.27
N VAL A 331 -3.75 5.81 8.82
CA VAL A 331 -4.98 6.29 8.17
C VAL A 331 -5.24 5.52 6.86
N ASN A 332 -4.22 5.31 6.03
CA ASN A 332 -4.33 4.60 4.75
C ASN A 332 -4.65 3.11 4.90
N ASN A 333 -4.18 2.48 5.97
CA ASN A 333 -4.34 1.05 6.18
C ASN A 333 -5.30 0.73 7.33
N LEU A 334 -6.14 1.69 7.74
CA LEU A 334 -6.98 1.59 8.94
C LEU A 334 -7.83 0.33 9.03
N LEU A 335 -8.34 -0.12 7.88
CA LEU A 335 -9.23 -1.25 7.76
C LEU A 335 -8.54 -2.56 7.34
N ASP A 336 -7.26 -2.48 6.99
CA ASP A 336 -6.48 -3.59 6.43
C ASP A 336 -5.36 -4.07 7.36
N ASP A 337 -4.69 -3.13 8.02
CA ASP A 337 -3.64 -3.40 8.97
C ASP A 337 -4.24 -3.43 10.38
N PRO A 338 -4.25 -4.59 11.06
CA PRO A 338 -4.80 -4.69 12.40
C PRO A 338 -4.07 -3.81 13.43
N LYS A 339 -2.86 -3.30 13.12
CA LYS A 339 -2.10 -2.36 13.95
C LYS A 339 -2.40 -0.90 13.67
N ALA A 340 -3.11 -0.59 12.59
CA ALA A 340 -3.45 0.77 12.24
C ALA A 340 -4.37 1.45 13.27
N PRO A 341 -5.42 0.79 13.80
CA PRO A 341 -6.21 1.36 14.91
C PRO A 341 -5.37 1.76 16.12
N GLU A 342 -4.42 0.91 16.56
CA GLU A 342 -3.53 1.25 17.68
C GLU A 342 -2.65 2.47 17.37
N SER A 343 -2.15 2.56 16.15
CA SER A 343 -1.32 3.69 15.70
C SER A 343 -2.12 4.99 15.66
N ILE A 344 -3.40 4.90 15.31
CA ILE A 344 -4.37 6.00 15.38
C ILE A 344 -4.67 6.37 16.84
N GLU A 345 -4.87 5.41 17.74
CA GLU A 345 -5.11 5.66 19.17
C GLU A 345 -3.95 6.36 19.88
N ARG A 346 -2.71 6.00 19.53
CA ARG A 346 -1.49 6.61 20.11
C ARG A 346 -1.27 8.05 19.66
N SER A 347 -1.87 8.46 18.55
CA SER A 347 -1.72 9.81 18.01
C SER A 347 -2.73 10.77 18.63
N GLN A 348 -2.22 11.87 19.18
CA GLN A 348 -3.06 12.94 19.74
C GLN A 348 -3.55 13.96 18.71
N SER A 349 -3.30 13.72 17.42
CA SER A 349 -3.68 14.65 16.35
C SER A 349 -5.20 14.72 16.17
N ALA A 350 -5.68 15.83 15.59
CA ALA A 350 -7.09 15.97 15.23
C ALA A 350 -7.55 14.86 14.26
N ILE A 351 -6.71 14.55 13.26
CA ILE A 351 -6.97 13.48 12.29
C ILE A 351 -7.17 12.14 12.99
N ALA A 352 -6.26 11.79 13.90
CA ALA A 352 -6.33 10.55 14.65
C ALA A 352 -7.64 10.42 15.43
N LYS A 353 -8.04 11.46 16.18
CA LYS A 353 -9.33 11.49 16.90
C LYS A 353 -10.53 11.34 15.95
N GLY A 354 -10.47 11.97 14.78
CA GLY A 354 -11.50 11.80 13.74
C GLY A 354 -11.63 10.35 13.28
N TYR A 355 -10.51 9.65 13.04
CA TYR A 355 -10.52 8.24 12.67
C TYR A 355 -10.86 7.28 13.82
N GLN A 356 -10.56 7.64 15.07
CA GLN A 356 -11.08 6.92 16.25
C GLN A 356 -12.61 7.02 16.30
N ALA A 357 -13.17 8.21 16.08
CA ALA A 357 -14.62 8.42 16.02
C ALA A 357 -15.25 7.61 14.89
N TYR A 358 -14.62 7.56 13.71
CA TYR A 358 -15.05 6.74 12.57
C TYR A 358 -15.07 5.24 12.90
N LEU A 359 -13.99 4.71 13.48
CA LEU A 359 -13.92 3.30 13.88
C LEU A 359 -15.00 2.97 14.90
N LEU A 360 -15.17 3.81 15.92
CA LEU A 360 -16.16 3.63 16.96
C LEU A 360 -17.59 3.68 16.42
N PHE A 361 -17.86 4.58 15.47
CA PHE A 361 -19.16 4.64 14.80
C PHE A 361 -19.42 3.37 13.98
N ARG A 362 -18.42 2.81 13.30
CA ARG A 362 -18.58 1.56 12.55
C ARG A 362 -18.84 0.36 13.45
N THR A 363 -18.23 0.33 14.63
CA THR A 363 -18.36 -0.82 15.54
C THR A 363 -19.59 -0.74 16.42
N LEU A 364 -19.95 0.45 16.94
CA LEU A 364 -21.01 0.63 17.94
C LEU A 364 -22.14 1.57 17.49
N GLY A 365 -22.04 2.17 16.30
CA GLY A 365 -23.02 3.14 15.82
C GLY A 365 -22.92 4.52 16.50
N PRO A 366 -23.97 5.35 16.37
CA PRO A 366 -24.07 6.65 17.03
C PRO A 366 -23.89 6.55 18.55
N SER A 367 -22.94 7.30 19.12
CA SER A 367 -22.73 7.33 20.57
C SER A 367 -22.17 8.66 21.06
N ASN A 368 -22.29 8.91 22.38
CA ASN A 368 -21.70 10.10 23.00
C ASN A 368 -20.18 10.15 22.85
N GLU A 369 -19.52 8.99 22.78
CA GLU A 369 -18.08 8.91 22.65
C GLU A 369 -17.62 9.23 21.22
N VAL A 370 -18.38 8.82 20.20
CA VAL A 370 -18.20 9.33 18.82
C VAL A 370 -18.33 10.85 18.79
N ASN A 371 -19.39 11.39 19.41
CA ASN A 371 -19.61 12.84 19.47
C ASN A 371 -18.43 13.54 20.13
N ASN A 372 -17.95 13.04 21.26
CA ASN A 372 -16.83 13.62 21.99
C ASN A 372 -15.54 13.62 21.17
N LEU A 373 -15.17 12.47 20.59
CA LEU A 373 -13.95 12.33 19.78
C LEU A 373 -13.98 13.28 18.57
N MET A 374 -15.10 13.32 17.86
CA MET A 374 -15.20 14.10 16.63
C MET A 374 -15.28 15.61 16.89
N ASN A 375 -16.01 16.06 17.92
CA ASN A 375 -16.00 17.48 18.30
C ASN A 375 -14.62 17.92 18.82
N GLN A 376 -13.92 17.08 19.59
CA GLN A 376 -12.53 17.35 19.99
C GLN A 376 -11.60 17.45 18.79
N ALA A 377 -11.77 16.57 17.80
CA ALA A 377 -10.99 16.60 16.56
C ALA A 377 -11.21 17.91 15.79
N ILE A 378 -12.46 18.34 15.63
CA ILE A 378 -12.83 19.61 15.01
C ILE A 378 -12.23 20.80 15.76
N HIS A 379 -12.47 20.90 17.07
CA HIS A 379 -11.91 22.00 17.86
C HIS A 379 -10.39 22.04 17.73
N GLN A 380 -9.72 20.90 17.86
CA GLN A 380 -8.26 20.83 17.71
C GLN A 380 -7.77 21.18 16.29
N ALA A 381 -8.55 20.87 15.26
CA ALA A 381 -8.20 21.16 13.88
C ALA A 381 -8.29 22.65 13.54
N PHE A 382 -9.22 23.39 14.14
CA PHE A 382 -9.58 24.75 13.72
C PHE A 382 -9.37 25.84 14.78
N GLN A 383 -9.45 25.53 16.08
CA GLN A 383 -9.38 26.51 17.16
C GLN A 383 -8.02 27.23 17.19
N GLY A 384 -8.06 28.56 17.22
CA GLY A 384 -6.86 29.40 17.27
C GLY A 384 -6.00 29.39 16.00
N LYS A 385 -6.43 28.72 14.92
CA LYS A 385 -5.70 28.69 13.65
C LYS A 385 -6.15 29.80 12.72
N LYS A 386 -5.21 30.33 11.94
CA LYS A 386 -5.52 31.31 10.89
C LYS A 386 -6.19 30.58 9.73
N LEU A 387 -7.49 30.80 9.60
CA LEU A 387 -8.29 30.23 8.52
C LEU A 387 -8.20 31.15 7.30
N ALA A 388 -7.77 30.61 6.16
CA ALA A 388 -7.73 31.36 4.92
C ALA A 388 -9.16 31.75 4.45
N ASN A 389 -10.14 30.89 4.72
CA ASN A 389 -11.58 31.13 4.59
C ASN A 389 -12.29 30.47 5.79
N GLN A 390 -13.43 31.03 6.23
CA GLN A 390 -14.25 30.36 7.24
C GLN A 390 -14.78 29.05 6.65
N PRO A 391 -14.59 27.91 7.33
CA PRO A 391 -15.17 26.66 6.86
C PRO A 391 -16.70 26.79 6.85
N ALA A 392 -17.38 26.09 5.95
CA ALA A 392 -18.85 26.16 5.81
C ALA A 392 -19.63 25.56 7.01
N PHE A 393 -18.98 25.34 8.15
CA PHE A 393 -19.56 24.82 9.39
C PHE A 393 -18.97 25.54 10.61
N ASP A 394 -19.73 25.59 11.71
CA ASP A 394 -19.29 26.23 12.96
C ASP A 394 -18.42 25.26 13.78
N TYR A 395 -17.10 25.42 13.72
CA TYR A 395 -16.17 24.58 14.47
C TYR A 395 -16.16 24.86 15.99
N ASN A 396 -16.95 25.81 16.50
CA ASN A 396 -17.16 26.04 17.93
C ASN A 396 -18.45 25.37 18.45
N ALA A 397 -19.32 24.90 17.56
CA ALA A 397 -20.52 24.18 17.94
C ALA A 397 -20.20 22.74 18.38
N THR A 398 -21.11 22.17 19.16
CA THR A 398 -21.10 20.75 19.51
C THR A 398 -22.10 20.00 18.64
N TYR A 399 -21.61 19.03 17.88
CA TYR A 399 -22.40 18.22 16.95
C TYR A 399 -22.69 16.84 17.53
N ALA A 400 -23.83 16.26 17.14
CA ALA A 400 -24.17 14.87 17.41
C ALA A 400 -24.23 14.11 16.08
N TYR A 401 -23.50 13.00 15.97
CA TYR A 401 -23.36 12.22 14.75
C TYR A 401 -24.33 11.05 14.77
N GLN A 402 -25.45 11.18 14.05
CA GLN A 402 -26.48 10.14 13.93
C GLN A 402 -26.28 9.25 12.70
N ASP A 403 -25.48 9.71 11.72
CA ASP A 403 -25.18 9.02 10.49
C ASP A 403 -23.72 9.25 10.06
N LEU A 404 -23.26 8.44 9.10
CA LEU A 404 -21.93 8.56 8.51
C LEU A 404 -21.81 9.77 7.58
N ASP A 405 -22.91 10.30 7.04
CA ASP A 405 -22.91 11.49 6.17
C ASP A 405 -22.24 12.68 6.88
N GLN A 406 -22.70 13.01 8.10
CA GLN A 406 -22.15 14.12 8.85
C GLN A 406 -20.73 13.84 9.36
N LEU A 407 -20.46 12.60 9.79
CA LEU A 407 -19.15 12.21 10.31
C LEU A 407 -18.08 12.30 9.21
N ILE A 408 -18.36 11.74 8.03
CA ILE A 408 -17.44 11.75 6.89
C ILE A 408 -17.25 13.17 6.36
N LEU A 409 -18.31 13.98 6.29
CA LEU A 409 -18.18 15.40 5.94
C LEU A 409 -17.22 16.15 6.88
N HIS A 410 -17.39 15.98 8.19
CA HIS A 410 -16.50 16.62 9.16
C HIS A 410 -15.08 16.04 9.12
N LEU A 411 -14.91 14.76 8.78
CA LEU A 411 -13.60 14.15 8.59
C LEU A 411 -12.87 14.80 7.40
N HIS A 412 -13.58 15.10 6.32
CA HIS A 412 -13.04 15.86 5.19
C HIS A 412 -12.63 17.28 5.62
N TYR A 413 -13.40 17.96 6.48
CA TYR A 413 -13.00 19.28 7.00
C TYR A 413 -11.72 19.19 7.82
N ILE A 414 -11.58 18.17 8.68
CA ILE A 414 -10.35 17.95 9.45
C ILE A 414 -9.17 17.72 8.50
N HIS A 415 -9.34 17.00 7.39
CA HIS A 415 -8.30 16.84 6.36
C HIS A 415 -7.96 18.14 5.62
N ALA A 416 -8.94 19.00 5.38
CA ALA A 416 -8.74 20.31 4.76
C ALA A 416 -8.23 21.39 5.74
N ALA A 417 -8.13 21.07 7.04
CA ALA A 417 -7.81 22.04 8.07
C ALA A 417 -6.39 22.64 7.92
N PRO A 418 -6.17 23.91 8.30
CA PRO A 418 -4.85 24.53 8.20
C PRO A 418 -3.77 23.76 8.97
N GLY A 419 -2.61 23.59 8.33
CA GLY A 419 -1.46 22.89 8.89
C GLY A 419 -1.61 21.37 8.97
N ASN A 420 -2.62 20.79 8.30
CA ASN A 420 -2.71 19.35 8.12
C ASN A 420 -1.93 18.90 6.88
N ASP A 421 -1.04 17.93 7.09
CA ASP A 421 -0.26 17.28 6.03
C ASP A 421 -0.70 15.84 5.73
N ILE A 422 -1.68 15.33 6.48
CA ILE A 422 -2.24 13.98 6.27
C ILE A 422 -3.34 14.03 5.21
N ALA A 423 -3.12 13.36 4.09
CA ALA A 423 -4.09 13.19 3.03
C ALA A 423 -5.22 12.24 3.43
N ALA A 424 -6.44 12.49 2.97
CA ALA A 424 -7.58 11.60 3.19
C ALA A 424 -7.40 10.30 2.40
N PRO A 425 -7.62 9.13 3.02
CA PRO A 425 -7.34 7.86 2.39
C PRO A 425 -8.37 7.55 1.31
N CYS A 426 -7.93 6.92 0.22
CA CYS A 426 -8.83 6.57 -0.87
C CYS A 426 -9.93 5.59 -0.46
N TRP A 427 -9.62 4.66 0.46
CA TRP A 427 -10.58 3.65 0.90
C TRP A 427 -11.85 4.24 1.51
N LEU A 428 -11.82 5.49 1.99
CA LEU A 428 -13.01 6.16 2.53
C LEU A 428 -14.10 6.29 1.46
N TYR A 429 -13.71 6.54 0.20
CA TYR A 429 -14.62 6.52 -0.93
C TYR A 429 -15.07 5.11 -1.32
N GLU A 430 -14.15 4.14 -1.30
CA GLU A 430 -14.46 2.75 -1.66
C GLU A 430 -15.52 2.16 -0.71
N GLU A 431 -15.37 2.41 0.58
CA GLU A 431 -16.26 1.90 1.63
C GLU A 431 -17.56 2.73 1.74
N HIS A 432 -17.48 4.06 1.55
CA HIS A 432 -18.60 4.98 1.73
C HIS A 432 -18.77 5.92 0.52
N PRO A 433 -19.09 5.38 -0.67
CA PRO A 433 -19.09 6.17 -1.90
C PRO A 433 -20.16 7.27 -1.92
N LYS A 434 -21.31 7.06 -1.26
CA LYS A 434 -22.41 8.03 -1.22
C LYS A 434 -22.08 9.20 -0.30
N GLU A 435 -21.68 8.89 0.92
CA GLU A 435 -21.32 9.81 1.98
C GLU A 435 -20.11 10.65 1.56
N THR A 436 -19.10 10.01 0.98
CA THR A 436 -17.88 10.67 0.49
C THR A 436 -18.17 11.58 -0.70
N ALA A 437 -19.03 11.17 -1.64
CA ALA A 437 -19.46 12.02 -2.76
C ALA A 437 -20.22 13.26 -2.26
N LYS A 438 -21.12 13.10 -1.28
CA LYS A 438 -21.85 14.20 -0.64
C LYS A 438 -20.89 15.15 0.08
N ALA A 439 -19.89 14.62 0.80
CA ALA A 439 -18.84 15.42 1.41
C ALA A 439 -18.06 16.21 0.36
N HIS A 440 -17.56 15.58 -0.70
CA HIS A 440 -16.85 16.26 -1.80
C HIS A 440 -17.68 17.35 -2.49
N ALA A 441 -18.99 17.15 -2.62
CA ALA A 441 -19.89 18.17 -3.16
C ALA A 441 -19.96 19.42 -2.27
N ALA A 442 -19.88 19.27 -0.94
CA ALA A 442 -19.83 20.41 -0.02
C ALA A 442 -18.53 21.23 -0.16
N PHE A 443 -17.40 20.58 -0.45
CA PHE A 443 -16.12 21.25 -0.76
C PHE A 443 -16.07 21.91 -2.14
N ALA A 444 -16.98 21.54 -3.06
CA ALA A 444 -17.00 22.07 -4.42
C ALA A 444 -17.18 23.61 -4.48
N GLY A 445 -17.88 24.18 -3.50
CA GLY A 445 -18.11 25.62 -3.39
C GLY A 445 -17.17 26.34 -2.43
N ASP A 446 -16.32 25.60 -1.72
CA ASP A 446 -15.44 26.14 -0.68
C ASP A 446 -14.06 26.45 -1.27
N LYS A 447 -13.64 27.72 -1.19
CA LYS A 447 -12.28 28.14 -1.55
C LYS A 447 -11.28 27.85 -0.43
N SER A 448 -11.73 27.32 0.71
CA SER A 448 -10.88 26.92 1.82
C SER A 448 -10.08 25.67 1.43
N GLY A 449 -8.75 25.81 1.32
CA GLY A 449 -7.76 24.74 1.49
C GLY A 449 -7.98 23.42 0.75
N SER A 450 -7.12 23.16 -0.24
CA SER A 450 -6.99 21.90 -1.00
C SER A 450 -7.10 20.65 -0.11
N LEU A 451 -8.25 19.98 -0.14
CA LEU A 451 -8.38 18.61 0.39
C LEU A 451 -7.30 17.75 -0.28
N LYS A 452 -6.28 17.38 0.50
CA LYS A 452 -5.25 16.44 0.06
C LYS A 452 -5.90 15.05 0.09
N LEU A 453 -6.01 14.42 -1.05
CA LEU A 453 -6.44 13.03 -1.16
C LEU A 453 -5.20 12.15 -1.33
N GLN A 454 -5.13 11.06 -0.58
CA GLN A 454 -4.14 10.03 -0.83
C GLN A 454 -4.40 9.48 -2.24
N ALA A 455 -3.33 9.08 -2.91
CA ALA A 455 -3.41 8.46 -4.21
C ALA A 455 -4.45 7.33 -4.21
N CYS A 456 -5.55 7.53 -4.94
CA CYS A 456 -6.38 6.44 -5.43
C CYS A 456 -5.62 5.85 -6.60
N ASP A 457 -4.72 4.92 -6.33
CA ASP A 457 -3.91 4.27 -7.35
C ASP A 457 -4.69 3.18 -8.09
N GLN A 458 -6.01 3.19 -8.04
CA GLN A 458 -6.84 2.19 -8.72
C GLN A 458 -6.71 2.24 -10.25
N PHE A 459 -6.37 3.41 -10.82
CA PHE A 459 -5.98 3.47 -12.24
C PHE A 459 -4.64 2.76 -12.49
N LEU A 460 -3.74 2.71 -11.50
CA LEU A 460 -2.50 1.93 -11.56
C LEU A 460 -2.75 0.43 -11.41
N ASP A 461 -3.98 -0.06 -11.22
CA ASP A 461 -4.24 -1.49 -11.36
C ASP A 461 -4.27 -1.89 -12.86
N TRP A 462 -4.53 -0.93 -13.76
CA TRP A 462 -4.66 -1.20 -15.19
C TRP A 462 -3.28 -1.46 -15.84
N PRO A 463 -3.10 -2.59 -16.56
CA PRO A 463 -1.81 -2.96 -17.14
C PRO A 463 -1.19 -1.88 -18.04
N GLU A 464 -2.01 -1.22 -18.86
CA GLU A 464 -1.56 -0.14 -19.76
C GLU A 464 -1.08 1.09 -18.98
N ILE A 465 -1.74 1.46 -17.89
CA ILE A 465 -1.38 2.61 -17.06
C ILE A 465 -0.11 2.31 -16.25
N ARG A 466 0.04 1.10 -15.71
CA ARG A 466 1.29 0.66 -15.05
C ARG A 466 2.48 0.72 -15.99
N THR A 467 2.32 0.17 -17.18
CA THR A 467 3.35 0.21 -18.21
C THR A 467 3.69 1.64 -18.61
N LEU A 468 2.67 2.50 -18.77
CA LEU A 468 2.84 3.92 -19.05
C LEU A 468 3.62 4.65 -17.94
N GLN A 469 3.32 4.37 -16.67
CA GLN A 469 4.00 4.99 -15.54
C GLN A 469 5.46 4.54 -15.45
N ALA A 470 5.75 3.26 -15.67
CA ALA A 470 7.11 2.73 -15.72
C ALA A 470 7.94 3.40 -16.82
N LEU A 471 7.38 3.51 -18.02
CA LEU A 471 7.99 4.23 -19.15
C LEU A 471 8.27 5.70 -18.79
N ALA A 472 7.27 6.41 -18.28
CA ALA A 472 7.41 7.81 -17.92
C ALA A 472 8.50 8.00 -16.85
N THR A 473 8.50 7.15 -15.83
CA THR A 473 9.46 7.21 -14.72
C THR A 473 10.90 7.03 -15.21
N ASP A 474 11.14 6.05 -16.09
CA ASP A 474 12.47 5.82 -16.67
C ASP A 474 12.92 6.96 -17.61
N MET A 475 11.96 7.63 -18.25
CA MET A 475 12.22 8.82 -19.09
C MET A 475 12.49 10.09 -18.28
N ASN A 476 12.29 10.06 -16.96
CA ASN A 476 12.54 11.22 -16.10
C ASN A 476 14.04 11.52 -16.02
N GLY A 477 14.43 12.75 -16.36
CA GLY A 477 15.81 13.21 -16.28
C GLY A 477 16.24 13.72 -14.90
N SER A 478 15.33 13.74 -13.92
CA SER A 478 15.56 14.37 -12.62
C SER A 478 16.39 13.48 -11.68
N THR A 479 17.46 14.04 -11.10
CA THR A 479 18.32 13.34 -10.14
C THR A 479 17.74 13.29 -8.72
N LYS A 480 16.73 14.11 -8.44
CA LYS A 480 15.97 14.12 -7.19
C LYS A 480 14.49 14.18 -7.51
N ILE A 481 13.72 13.30 -6.88
CA ILE A 481 12.27 13.24 -7.02
C ILE A 481 11.63 14.28 -6.08
N ASP A 482 10.77 15.13 -6.64
CA ASP A 482 9.93 16.06 -5.89
C ASP A 482 8.70 15.32 -5.38
N GLN A 483 8.82 14.78 -4.16
CA GLN A 483 7.74 14.03 -3.53
C GLN A 483 6.50 14.90 -3.26
N ALA A 484 6.66 16.21 -3.04
CA ALA A 484 5.53 17.10 -2.79
C ALA A 484 4.72 17.30 -4.07
N ARG A 485 5.39 17.47 -5.21
CA ARG A 485 4.72 17.55 -6.51
C ARG A 485 4.02 16.24 -6.88
N LEU A 486 4.68 15.10 -6.73
CA LEU A 486 4.06 13.79 -6.98
C LEU A 486 2.83 13.55 -6.09
N SER A 487 2.89 13.94 -4.82
CA SER A 487 1.76 13.84 -3.90
C SER A 487 0.60 14.74 -4.31
N ALA A 488 0.88 15.96 -4.80
CA ALA A 488 -0.14 16.88 -5.30
C ALA A 488 -0.82 16.34 -6.57
N ASP A 489 -0.05 15.79 -7.51
CA ASP A 489 -0.58 15.17 -8.72
C ASP A 489 -1.40 13.91 -8.38
N ALA A 490 -0.98 13.12 -7.40
CA ALA A 490 -1.75 12.00 -6.88
C ALA A 490 -3.08 12.42 -6.23
N SER A 491 -3.08 13.49 -5.42
CA SER A 491 -4.32 14.06 -4.88
C SER A 491 -5.26 14.55 -5.98
N LYS A 492 -4.73 15.18 -7.04
CA LYS A 492 -5.53 15.61 -8.19
C LYS A 492 -6.14 14.41 -8.93
N ARG A 493 -5.38 13.34 -9.12
CA ARG A 493 -5.85 12.08 -9.72
C ARG A 493 -6.98 11.46 -8.90
N ALA A 494 -6.81 11.40 -7.58
CA ALA A 494 -7.84 10.88 -6.68
C ALA A 494 -9.14 11.69 -6.77
N ASN A 495 -9.06 13.02 -6.87
CA ASN A 495 -10.24 13.87 -7.07
C ASN A 495 -10.95 13.57 -8.40
N LEU A 496 -10.18 13.39 -9.48
CA LEU A 496 -10.71 13.00 -10.80
C LEU A 496 -11.37 11.62 -10.75
N PHE A 497 -10.88 10.71 -9.92
CA PHE A 497 -11.48 9.39 -9.74
C PHE A 497 -12.79 9.42 -8.93
N VAL A 498 -12.75 10.04 -7.75
CA VAL A 498 -13.80 9.99 -6.72
C VAL A 498 -15.01 10.84 -7.10
N ALA A 499 -14.77 12.09 -7.51
CA ALA A 499 -15.80 13.07 -7.78
C ALA A 499 -15.43 13.92 -9.00
N PRO A 500 -15.32 13.32 -10.20
CA PRO A 500 -15.03 14.07 -11.41
C PRO A 500 -16.05 15.17 -11.62
N LYS A 501 -15.59 16.31 -12.13
CA LYS A 501 -16.41 17.42 -12.60
C LYS A 501 -15.93 17.80 -13.98
N ALA A 502 -16.84 18.26 -14.84
CA ALA A 502 -16.45 18.77 -16.13
C ALA A 502 -15.44 19.92 -15.93
N LEU A 503 -14.33 19.86 -16.69
CA LEU A 503 -13.34 20.91 -16.68
C LEU A 503 -13.93 22.20 -17.27
N THR A 504 -13.49 23.35 -16.76
CA THR A 504 -13.75 24.64 -17.41
C THR A 504 -13.11 24.68 -18.80
N ALA A 505 -13.54 25.60 -19.66
CA ALA A 505 -12.97 25.75 -21.00
C ALA A 505 -11.47 26.04 -20.93
N GLU A 506 -11.04 26.84 -19.96
CA GLU A 506 -9.65 27.18 -19.70
C GLU A 506 -8.84 25.96 -19.24
N GLU A 507 -9.37 25.15 -18.31
CA GLU A 507 -8.71 23.93 -17.84
C GLU A 507 -8.61 22.86 -18.93
N ALA A 508 -9.67 22.69 -19.71
CA ALA A 508 -9.69 21.76 -20.85
C ALA A 508 -8.65 22.18 -21.90
N LYS A 509 -8.59 23.48 -22.23
CA LYS A 509 -7.58 24.04 -23.13
C LYS A 509 -6.16 23.85 -22.59
N ALA A 510 -5.94 24.10 -21.30
CA ALA A 510 -4.62 23.91 -20.69
C ALA A 510 -4.17 22.44 -20.65
N ALA A 511 -5.10 21.49 -20.57
CA ALA A 511 -4.81 20.06 -20.69
C ALA A 511 -4.45 19.69 -22.14
N GLU A 512 -5.16 20.22 -23.12
CA GLU A 512 -4.92 19.98 -24.54
C GLU A 512 -3.62 20.63 -25.03
N ASP A 513 -3.34 21.88 -24.66
CA ASP A 513 -2.10 22.58 -25.00
C ASP A 513 -0.89 21.83 -24.40
N TRP A 514 -0.99 21.37 -23.15
CA TRP A 514 0.03 20.52 -22.51
C TRP A 514 0.25 19.20 -23.26
N HIS A 515 -0.83 18.51 -23.65
CA HIS A 515 -0.75 17.25 -24.39
C HIS A 515 -0.08 17.46 -25.76
N THR A 516 -0.42 18.54 -26.46
CA THR A 516 0.20 18.92 -27.73
C THR A 516 1.71 19.13 -27.58
N HIS A 517 2.13 20.00 -26.66
CA HIS A 517 3.55 20.30 -26.45
C HIS A 517 4.33 19.06 -26.01
N LEU A 518 3.76 18.22 -25.13
CA LEU A 518 4.36 16.96 -24.74
C LEU A 518 4.73 16.10 -25.96
N TRP A 519 3.80 15.94 -26.89
CA TRP A 519 4.06 15.14 -28.09
C TRP A 519 5.02 15.81 -29.06
N GLU A 520 4.99 17.14 -29.19
CA GLU A 520 5.98 17.88 -29.97
C GLU A 520 7.40 17.63 -29.44
N GLY A 521 7.62 17.77 -28.14
CA GLY A 521 8.93 17.53 -27.52
C GLY A 521 9.36 16.06 -27.56
N LEU A 522 8.45 15.12 -27.30
CA LEU A 522 8.75 13.69 -27.41
C LEU A 522 9.08 13.28 -28.86
N ASN A 523 8.38 13.82 -29.85
CA ASN A 523 8.67 13.55 -31.26
C ASN A 523 10.03 14.13 -31.67
N ALA A 524 10.31 15.38 -31.29
CA ALA A 524 11.61 15.99 -31.55
C ALA A 524 12.75 15.23 -30.87
N TRP A 525 12.51 14.60 -29.72
CA TRP A 525 13.48 13.73 -29.05
C TRP A 525 13.62 12.36 -29.72
N ALA A 526 12.51 11.77 -30.18
CA ALA A 526 12.50 10.52 -30.94
C ALA A 526 13.29 10.63 -32.26
N ASP A 527 13.25 11.79 -32.91
CA ASP A 527 13.96 12.00 -34.18
C ASP A 527 15.49 12.08 -34.03
N LYS A 528 16.01 12.22 -32.80
CA LYS A 528 17.44 12.32 -32.53
C LYS A 528 18.16 10.97 -32.50
N ASP A 529 17.47 9.89 -32.13
CA ASP A 529 18.09 8.57 -31.96
C ASP A 529 17.07 7.42 -32.12
N PRO A 530 17.41 6.32 -32.83
CA PRO A 530 16.52 5.15 -32.97
C PRO A 530 16.04 4.52 -31.66
N ILE A 531 16.85 4.54 -30.59
CA ILE A 531 16.47 4.05 -29.26
C ILE A 531 15.37 4.95 -28.67
N ASN A 532 15.55 6.27 -28.74
CA ASN A 532 14.53 7.23 -28.30
C ASN A 532 13.23 7.02 -29.08
N ARG A 533 13.34 6.80 -30.40
CA ARG A 533 12.19 6.51 -31.25
C ARG A 533 11.43 5.28 -30.79
N ASN A 534 12.11 4.18 -30.48
CA ASN A 534 11.46 2.95 -30.01
C ASN A 534 10.73 3.18 -28.67
N LEU A 535 11.35 3.92 -27.75
CA LEU A 535 10.76 4.25 -26.46
C LEU A 535 9.52 5.13 -26.60
N VAL A 536 9.60 6.18 -27.42
CA VAL A 536 8.47 7.09 -27.69
C VAL A 536 7.34 6.36 -28.41
N LEU A 537 7.65 5.44 -29.32
CA LEU A 537 6.62 4.61 -29.98
C LEU A 537 5.89 3.71 -28.97
N ALA A 538 6.63 3.02 -28.10
CA ALA A 538 6.04 2.23 -27.02
C ALA A 538 5.15 3.11 -26.12
N MET A 539 5.64 4.26 -25.70
CA MET A 539 4.89 5.20 -24.88
C MET A 539 3.61 5.68 -25.56
N LYS A 540 3.64 6.02 -26.85
CA LYS A 540 2.43 6.41 -27.59
C LYS A 540 1.36 5.33 -27.58
N ILE A 541 1.74 4.07 -27.76
CA ILE A 541 0.79 2.94 -27.80
C ILE A 541 0.04 2.85 -26.48
N VAL A 542 0.75 2.78 -25.35
CA VAL A 542 0.11 2.65 -24.03
C VAL A 542 -0.55 3.94 -23.57
N TYR A 543 -0.04 5.12 -23.95
CA TYR A 543 -0.67 6.40 -23.64
C TYR A 543 -2.03 6.51 -24.29
N TYR A 544 -2.12 6.35 -25.61
CA TYR A 544 -3.40 6.51 -26.32
C TYR A 544 -4.39 5.40 -25.97
N GLN A 545 -3.92 4.17 -25.69
CA GLN A 545 -4.78 3.14 -25.14
C GLN A 545 -5.35 3.54 -23.77
N SER A 546 -4.50 4.05 -22.88
CA SER A 546 -4.93 4.52 -21.55
C SER A 546 -5.91 5.68 -21.66
N GLU A 547 -5.69 6.61 -22.59
CA GLU A 547 -6.62 7.71 -22.87
C GLU A 547 -8.00 7.19 -23.29
N VAL A 548 -8.07 6.21 -24.20
CA VAL A 548 -9.34 5.59 -24.62
C VAL A 548 -10.08 4.96 -23.44
N ARG A 549 -9.39 4.23 -22.56
CA ARG A 549 -10.01 3.62 -21.37
C ARG A 549 -10.48 4.66 -20.36
N LEU A 550 -9.69 5.71 -20.14
CA LEU A 550 -10.05 6.81 -19.24
C LEU A 550 -11.26 7.59 -19.78
N GLU A 551 -11.34 7.82 -21.08
CA GLU A 551 -12.54 8.41 -21.70
C GLU A 551 -13.79 7.55 -21.42
N ASP A 552 -13.69 6.23 -21.56
CA ASP A 552 -14.79 5.31 -21.26
C ASP A 552 -15.15 5.30 -19.77
N PHE A 553 -14.16 5.36 -18.88
CA PHE A 553 -14.37 5.48 -17.43
C PHE A 553 -15.21 6.72 -17.07
N PHE A 554 -14.94 7.86 -17.70
CA PHE A 554 -15.70 9.09 -17.48
C PHE A 554 -17.07 9.02 -18.18
N MET A 555 -17.18 8.42 -19.37
CA MET A 555 -18.48 8.21 -20.00
C MET A 555 -19.39 7.27 -19.19
N ASP A 556 -18.84 6.25 -18.51
CA ASP A 556 -19.59 5.39 -17.58
C ASP A 556 -20.16 6.19 -16.40
N ARG A 557 -19.56 7.33 -16.09
CA ARG A 557 -19.98 8.28 -15.03
C ARG A 557 -20.88 9.40 -15.56
N GLY A 558 -21.35 9.30 -16.80
CA GLY A 558 -22.33 10.22 -17.37
C GLY A 558 -21.76 11.46 -18.05
N PHE A 559 -20.44 11.55 -18.24
CA PHE A 559 -19.82 12.64 -18.99
C PHE A 559 -20.00 12.44 -20.50
N THR A 560 -20.11 13.54 -21.25
CA THR A 560 -20.10 13.52 -22.72
C THR A 560 -18.71 13.14 -23.26
N ALA A 561 -18.63 12.68 -24.50
CA ALA A 561 -17.36 12.30 -25.11
C ALA A 561 -16.29 13.41 -25.05
N ASP A 562 -16.68 14.67 -25.29
CA ASP A 562 -15.77 15.81 -25.25
C ASP A 562 -15.29 16.11 -23.82
N GLN A 563 -16.19 16.06 -22.83
CA GLN A 563 -15.81 16.22 -21.42
C GLN A 563 -14.90 15.09 -20.95
N SER A 564 -15.20 13.86 -21.35
CA SER A 564 -14.41 12.67 -21.03
C SER A 564 -13.01 12.74 -21.63
N LYS A 565 -12.85 13.25 -22.85
CA LYS A 565 -11.53 13.51 -23.46
C LYS A 565 -10.70 14.45 -22.58
N SER A 566 -11.24 15.59 -22.21
CA SER A 566 -10.50 16.57 -21.38
C SER A 566 -10.17 16.02 -19.99
N LEU A 567 -11.08 15.25 -19.39
CA LEU A 567 -10.84 14.57 -18.11
C LEU A 567 -9.78 13.48 -18.21
N ALA A 568 -9.79 12.69 -19.28
CA ALA A 568 -8.76 11.68 -19.56
C ALA A 568 -7.38 12.32 -19.71
N MET A 569 -7.24 13.39 -20.50
CA MET A 569 -5.99 14.13 -20.65
C MET A 569 -5.51 14.72 -19.32
N ALA A 570 -6.40 15.33 -18.54
CA ALA A 570 -6.07 15.85 -17.22
C ALA A 570 -5.61 14.73 -16.27
N THR A 571 -6.20 13.54 -16.36
CA THR A 571 -5.84 12.37 -15.56
C THR A 571 -4.45 11.86 -15.97
N LEU A 572 -4.19 11.67 -17.26
CA LEU A 572 -2.87 11.29 -17.76
C LEU A 572 -1.79 12.29 -17.37
N LYS A 573 -2.08 13.59 -17.39
CA LYS A 573 -1.17 14.64 -16.91
C LYS A 573 -0.75 14.43 -15.46
N THR A 574 -1.64 13.97 -14.58
CA THR A 574 -1.28 13.65 -13.19
C THR A 574 -0.42 12.39 -13.04
N MET A 575 -0.41 11.51 -14.04
CA MET A 575 0.35 10.25 -14.00
C MET A 575 1.76 10.42 -14.56
N VAL A 576 1.89 11.14 -15.68
CA VAL A 576 3.16 11.23 -16.42
C VAL A 576 3.74 12.63 -16.50
N GLY A 577 2.96 13.67 -16.15
CA GLY A 577 3.34 15.06 -16.39
C GLY A 577 4.61 15.48 -15.66
N TYR A 578 4.76 15.12 -14.38
CA TYR A 578 5.99 15.38 -13.64
C TYR A 578 7.21 14.70 -14.28
N HIS A 579 7.07 13.42 -14.64
CA HIS A 579 8.17 12.62 -15.18
C HIS A 579 8.61 13.09 -16.58
N LEU A 580 7.69 13.66 -17.36
CA LEU A 580 7.92 14.10 -18.73
C LEU A 580 8.03 15.61 -18.89
N GLU A 581 8.15 16.37 -17.80
CA GLU A 581 8.11 17.83 -17.81
C GLU A 581 9.15 18.44 -18.77
N ARG A 582 10.32 17.81 -18.92
CA ARG A 582 11.37 18.25 -19.84
C ARG A 582 11.00 18.24 -21.33
N PHE A 583 9.87 17.64 -21.69
CA PHE A 583 9.39 17.49 -23.07
C PHE A 583 8.21 18.41 -23.38
N VAL A 584 7.77 19.20 -22.41
CA VAL A 584 6.70 20.19 -22.53
C VAL A 584 7.34 21.57 -22.49
#